data_AF-A0A359CR60-F1
#
_entry.id   AF-A0A359CR60-F1
#
_cell.length_a   1.000
_cell.length_b   1.000
_cell.length_c   1.000
_cell.angle_alpha   90.00
_cell.angle_beta   90.00
_cell.angle_gamma   90.00
#
_symmetry.space_group_name_H-M   'P 1'
#
loop_
_entity.id
_entity.type
_entity.pdbx_description
1 polymer ?
#
loop_
_entity_poly.entity_id
_entity_poly.type
_entity_poly.pdbx_seq_one_letter_code
_entity_poly.pdbx_strand_id
1 'polypeptide(L)'
;MHFTKMQGIGNDFIMVEDFKNEIQNKNNLAKKLCDRHFGIGADGLVFIENSNIADLKMRVVNSDGSNAEMCGNAIRCFSKYAYEKNIIKKDTLDIETPAGIMKAKLSVENDMVSTVRISMGKPSYDKKLIPFNGELNNKAYSLDIGGKKYEITTLLMGVPHTVLFSGEISD
;
A
#
# COMPACT_ATOMS: atom_id res chain seq x y z
N MET A 1 -1.16 -23.47 -6.58
CA MET A 1 -0.74 -22.05 -6.60
C MET A 1 0.35 -21.88 -5.56
N HIS A 2 1.54 -21.49 -6.00
CA HIS A 2 2.63 -21.14 -5.08
C HIS A 2 2.44 -19.70 -4.63
N PHE A 3 2.81 -19.41 -3.38
CA PHE A 3 2.75 -18.07 -2.82
C PHE A 3 3.92 -17.84 -1.88
N THR A 4 4.20 -16.58 -1.57
CA THR A 4 5.10 -16.19 -0.48
C THR A 4 4.35 -15.24 0.43
N LYS A 5 4.42 -15.46 1.75
CA LYS A 5 3.83 -14.54 2.73
C LYS A 5 4.89 -13.53 3.17
N MET A 6 4.56 -12.25 3.15
CA MET A 6 5.46 -11.16 3.54
C MET A 6 4.71 -10.16 4.42
N GLN A 7 5.44 -9.39 5.22
CA GLN A 7 4.86 -8.28 5.98
C GLN A 7 5.74 -7.04 5.92
N GLY A 8 5.11 -5.88 5.95
CA GLY A 8 5.77 -4.59 6.11
C GLY A 8 5.20 -3.81 7.28
N ILE A 9 5.93 -3.78 8.40
CA ILE A 9 5.56 -3.08 9.65
C ILE A 9 4.18 -3.57 10.17
N GLY A 10 4.02 -4.88 10.26
CA GLY A 10 2.82 -5.53 10.82
C GLY A 10 1.69 -5.79 9.82
N ASN A 11 1.70 -5.11 8.66
CA ASN A 11 0.72 -5.33 7.60
C ASN A 11 1.18 -6.46 6.68
N ASP A 12 0.41 -7.57 6.61
CA ASP A 12 0.82 -8.82 5.97
C ASP A 12 0.09 -9.12 4.64
N PHE A 13 0.81 -9.74 3.71
CA PHE A 13 0.38 -9.98 2.33
C PHE A 13 0.72 -11.38 1.85
N ILE A 14 -0.15 -11.90 1.00
CA ILE A 14 0.11 -13.10 0.20
C ILE A 14 0.58 -12.62 -1.18
N MET A 15 1.81 -12.95 -1.56
CA MET A 15 2.41 -12.58 -2.85
C MET A 15 2.23 -13.74 -3.83
N VAL A 16 1.66 -13.46 -5.01
CA VAL A 16 1.40 -14.46 -6.07
C VAL A 16 1.84 -13.92 -7.43
N GLU A 17 2.60 -14.72 -8.16
CA GLU A 17 2.98 -14.41 -9.54
C GLU A 17 1.84 -14.75 -10.51
N ASP A 18 1.50 -13.81 -11.39
CA ASP A 18 0.45 -13.96 -12.40
C ASP A 18 0.86 -13.32 -13.75
N PHE A 19 2.08 -13.64 -14.21
CA PHE A 19 2.66 -13.08 -15.44
C PHE A 19 1.84 -13.38 -16.71
N LYS A 20 1.09 -14.48 -16.72
CA LYS A 20 0.23 -14.90 -17.83
C LYS A 20 -1.22 -14.43 -17.69
N ASN A 21 -1.56 -13.74 -16.59
CA ASN A 21 -2.91 -13.30 -16.26
C ASN A 21 -3.93 -14.47 -16.30
N GLU A 22 -3.54 -15.62 -15.76
CA GLU A 22 -4.35 -16.84 -15.73
C GLU A 22 -5.28 -16.87 -14.51
N ILE A 23 -4.94 -16.13 -13.45
CA ILE A 23 -5.75 -16.10 -12.22
C ILE A 23 -7.04 -15.30 -12.45
N GLN A 24 -8.14 -16.03 -12.54
CA GLN A 24 -9.49 -15.46 -12.64
C GLN A 24 -10.04 -15.08 -11.27
N ASN A 25 -10.95 -14.11 -11.25
CA ASN A 25 -11.71 -13.70 -10.05
C ASN A 25 -10.82 -13.39 -8.82
N LYS A 26 -9.78 -12.60 -9.05
CA LYS A 26 -8.77 -12.18 -8.05
C LYS A 26 -9.40 -11.62 -6.76
N ASN A 27 -10.51 -10.90 -6.89
CA ASN A 27 -11.28 -10.34 -5.77
C ASN A 27 -11.84 -11.41 -4.84
N ASN A 28 -12.51 -12.43 -5.39
CA ASN A 28 -13.02 -13.52 -4.59
C ASN A 28 -11.90 -14.42 -4.05
N LEU A 29 -10.82 -14.56 -4.83
CA LEU A 29 -9.64 -15.29 -4.37
C LEU A 29 -9.02 -14.64 -3.13
N ALA A 30 -8.90 -13.30 -3.12
CA ALA A 30 -8.41 -12.56 -1.96
C ALA A 30 -9.29 -12.81 -0.73
N LYS A 31 -10.63 -12.71 -0.85
CA LYS A 31 -11.56 -13.02 0.24
C LYS A 31 -11.32 -14.39 0.86
N LYS A 32 -11.15 -15.41 0.00
CA LYS A 32 -10.94 -16.80 0.45
C LYS A 32 -9.57 -16.99 1.12
N LEU A 33 -8.51 -16.46 0.52
CA LEU A 33 -7.14 -16.71 1.00
C LEU A 33 -6.77 -15.83 2.19
N CYS A 34 -7.30 -14.61 2.26
CA CYS A 34 -7.00 -13.66 3.32
C CYS A 34 -7.79 -13.95 4.61
N ASP A 35 -8.83 -14.79 4.56
CA ASP A 35 -9.51 -15.27 5.76
C ASP A 35 -8.48 -15.90 6.73
N ARG A 36 -8.46 -15.41 7.97
CA ARG A 36 -7.45 -15.81 8.97
C ARG A 36 -7.72 -17.16 9.62
N HIS A 37 -8.93 -17.71 9.51
CA HIS A 37 -9.32 -18.96 10.14
C HIS A 37 -9.35 -20.12 9.13
N PHE A 38 -9.85 -19.86 7.93
CA PHE A 38 -10.11 -20.85 6.88
C PHE A 38 -9.24 -20.66 5.65
N GLY A 39 -8.46 -19.58 5.59
CA GLY A 39 -7.47 -19.28 4.55
C GLY A 39 -6.04 -19.33 5.08
N ILE A 40 -5.15 -18.61 4.39
CA ILE A 40 -3.76 -18.39 4.81
C ILE A 40 -3.67 -17.28 5.87
N GLY A 41 -4.66 -16.37 5.86
CA GLY A 41 -4.73 -15.19 6.71
C GLY A 41 -3.79 -14.08 6.26
N ALA A 42 -4.31 -12.95 5.80
CA ALA A 42 -3.50 -11.78 5.47
C ALA A 42 -4.37 -10.53 5.39
N ASP A 43 -3.77 -9.35 5.39
CA ASP A 43 -4.50 -8.11 5.15
C ASP A 43 -4.82 -7.90 3.65
N GLY A 44 -4.07 -8.54 2.76
CA GLY A 44 -4.35 -8.52 1.33
C GLY A 44 -3.59 -9.55 0.50
N LEU A 45 -4.03 -9.69 -0.75
CA LEU A 45 -3.44 -10.52 -1.79
C LEU A 45 -2.80 -9.61 -2.85
N VAL A 46 -1.51 -9.81 -3.10
CA VAL A 46 -0.71 -9.01 -4.02
C VAL A 46 -0.31 -9.87 -5.22
N PHE A 47 -0.65 -9.39 -6.41
CA PHE A 47 -0.28 -10.03 -7.67
C PHE A 47 0.92 -9.33 -8.31
N ILE A 48 1.88 -10.14 -8.74
CA ILE A 48 3.00 -9.72 -9.58
C ILE A 48 2.64 -10.03 -11.03
N GLU A 49 2.38 -8.98 -11.81
CA GLU A 49 1.93 -9.05 -13.20
C GLU A 49 2.98 -8.42 -14.12
N ASN A 50 2.94 -8.77 -15.41
CA ASN A 50 3.73 -8.07 -16.44
C ASN A 50 3.17 -6.64 -16.65
N SER A 51 4.06 -5.68 -16.90
CA SER A 51 3.70 -4.31 -17.28
C SER A 51 4.19 -3.99 -18.69
N ASN A 52 3.45 -3.16 -19.42
CA ASN A 52 3.86 -2.61 -20.72
C ASN A 52 4.53 -1.23 -20.60
N ILE A 53 4.49 -0.62 -19.42
CA ILE A 53 4.89 0.78 -19.20
C ILE A 53 5.88 0.96 -18.05
N ALA A 54 6.17 -0.12 -17.31
CA ALA A 54 7.03 -0.13 -16.14
C ALA A 54 7.77 -1.48 -16.08
N ASP A 55 8.62 -1.66 -15.06
CA ASP A 55 9.38 -2.90 -14.87
C ASP A 55 8.45 -4.09 -14.54
N LEU A 56 7.48 -3.85 -13.66
CA LEU A 56 6.43 -4.82 -13.28
C LEU A 56 5.15 -4.07 -12.94
N LYS A 57 4.04 -4.82 -12.90
CA LYS A 57 2.75 -4.34 -12.42
C LYS A 57 2.41 -4.98 -11.08
N MET A 58 2.01 -4.14 -10.13
CA MET A 58 1.50 -4.56 -8.84
C MET A 58 0.00 -4.35 -8.78
N ARG A 59 -0.74 -5.42 -8.49
CA ARG A 59 -2.17 -5.34 -8.15
C ARG A 59 -2.36 -5.79 -6.71
N VAL A 60 -3.07 -4.99 -5.93
CA VAL A 60 -3.40 -5.30 -4.53
C VAL A 60 -4.92 -5.44 -4.40
N VAL A 61 -5.34 -6.55 -3.81
CA VAL A 61 -6.72 -6.80 -3.42
C VAL A 61 -6.76 -6.98 -1.92
N ASN A 62 -7.56 -6.18 -1.23
CA ASN A 62 -7.73 -6.24 0.22
C ASN A 62 -8.44 -7.55 0.64
N SER A 63 -8.36 -7.88 1.92
CA SER A 63 -9.00 -9.07 2.50
C SER A 63 -10.52 -9.13 2.31
N ASP A 64 -11.18 -7.98 2.20
CA ASP A 64 -12.61 -7.86 1.88
C ASP A 64 -12.93 -7.94 0.38
N GLY A 65 -11.92 -8.18 -0.47
CA GLY A 65 -12.02 -8.26 -1.92
C GLY A 65 -12.12 -6.91 -2.64
N SER A 66 -12.00 -5.78 -1.94
CA SER A 66 -11.88 -4.46 -2.59
C SER A 66 -10.50 -4.29 -3.24
N ASN A 67 -10.41 -3.50 -4.31
CA ASN A 67 -9.13 -3.18 -4.94
C ASN A 67 -8.50 -1.98 -4.22
N ALA A 68 -7.22 -2.08 -3.87
CA ALA A 68 -6.48 -0.94 -3.36
C ALA A 68 -5.76 -0.20 -4.49
N GLU A 69 -5.87 1.13 -4.51
CA GLU A 69 -5.17 1.93 -5.52
C GLU A 69 -3.66 1.98 -5.27
N MET A 70 -3.26 2.08 -3.99
CA MET A 70 -1.88 2.04 -3.55
C MET A 70 -1.79 1.57 -2.10
N CYS A 71 -0.78 0.77 -1.78
CA CYS A 71 -0.44 0.40 -0.41
C CYS A 71 1.07 0.47 -0.23
N GLY A 72 1.53 1.43 0.58
CA GLY A 72 2.96 1.69 0.81
C GLY A 72 3.69 0.50 1.44
N ASN A 73 3.02 -0.33 2.23
CA ASN A 73 3.60 -1.53 2.84
C ASN A 73 3.71 -2.67 1.81
N ALA A 74 2.68 -2.87 1.00
CA ALA A 74 2.65 -3.89 -0.05
C ALA A 74 3.77 -3.65 -1.07
N ILE A 75 3.95 -2.41 -1.54
CA ILE A 75 4.95 -2.11 -2.57
C ILE A 75 6.38 -2.34 -2.08
N ARG A 76 6.68 -2.14 -0.78
CA ARG A 76 8.00 -2.49 -0.22
C ARG A 76 8.23 -4.00 -0.24
N CYS A 77 7.22 -4.78 0.15
CA CYS A 77 7.27 -6.25 0.09
C CYS A 77 7.43 -6.72 -1.36
N PHE A 78 6.66 -6.14 -2.28
CA PHE A 78 6.70 -6.41 -3.71
C PHE A 78 8.09 -6.15 -4.32
N SER A 79 8.70 -4.99 -4.04
CA SER A 79 10.02 -4.66 -4.57
C SER A 79 11.09 -5.64 -4.07
N LYS A 80 11.05 -5.98 -2.78
CA LYS A 80 11.94 -6.99 -2.19
C LYS A 80 11.72 -8.36 -2.84
N TYR A 81 10.45 -8.78 -2.97
CA TYR A 81 10.08 -10.05 -3.60
C TYR A 81 10.63 -10.16 -5.03
N ALA A 82 10.39 -9.15 -5.86
CA ALA A 82 10.83 -9.12 -7.26
C ALA A 82 12.35 -9.25 -7.39
N TYR A 83 13.10 -8.60 -6.50
CA TYR A 83 14.57 -8.68 -6.50
C TYR A 83 15.09 -10.03 -6.03
N GLU A 84 14.61 -10.52 -4.87
CA GLU A 84 15.13 -11.75 -4.24
C GLU A 84 14.69 -13.02 -5.00
N LYS A 85 13.58 -12.97 -5.75
CA LYS A 85 13.14 -14.05 -6.64
C LYS A 85 13.80 -14.03 -8.03
N ASN A 86 14.77 -13.14 -8.26
CA ASN A 86 15.42 -12.95 -9.56
C ASN A 86 14.43 -12.60 -10.70
N ILE A 87 13.27 -12.03 -10.38
CA ILE A 87 12.31 -11.56 -11.40
C ILE A 87 12.90 -10.30 -12.04
N ILE A 88 13.41 -9.37 -11.22
CA ILE A 88 14.12 -8.17 -11.67
C ILE A 88 15.32 -7.88 -10.78
N LYS A 89 16.51 -7.81 -11.37
CA LYS A 89 17.76 -7.45 -10.68
C LYS A 89 18.16 -6.01 -10.98
N LYS A 90 17.45 -5.06 -10.38
CA LYS A 90 17.72 -3.62 -10.43
C LYS A 90 17.61 -3.02 -9.03
N ASP A 91 18.44 -2.03 -8.73
CA ASP A 91 18.39 -1.31 -7.45
C ASP A 91 17.29 -0.24 -7.43
N THR A 92 16.74 0.10 -8.59
CA THR A 92 15.59 1.00 -8.72
C THR A 92 14.60 0.39 -9.69
N LEU A 93 13.35 0.25 -9.24
CA LEU A 93 12.25 -0.31 -10.01
C LEU A 93 11.19 0.76 -10.24
N ASP A 94 10.69 0.83 -11.46
CA ASP A 94 9.45 1.52 -11.79
C ASP A 94 8.30 0.50 -11.80
N ILE A 95 7.27 0.74 -10.99
CA ILE A 95 6.20 -0.23 -10.71
C ILE A 95 4.87 0.38 -11.13
N GLU A 96 4.17 -0.28 -12.05
CA GLU A 96 2.80 0.11 -12.44
C GLU A 96 1.82 -0.22 -11.31
N THR A 97 1.06 0.77 -10.88
CA THR A 97 -0.05 0.64 -9.90
C THR A 97 -1.28 1.38 -10.43
N PRO A 98 -2.49 1.14 -9.88
CA PRO A 98 -3.66 1.96 -10.22
C PRO A 98 -3.47 3.47 -9.97
N ALA A 99 -2.63 3.85 -8.99
CA ALA A 99 -2.26 5.25 -8.72
C ALA A 99 -1.20 5.82 -9.68
N GLY A 100 -0.76 5.05 -10.69
CA GLY A 100 0.30 5.41 -11.63
C GLY A 100 1.62 4.67 -11.38
N ILE A 101 2.69 5.11 -12.03
CA ILE A 101 4.03 4.52 -11.89
C ILE A 101 4.68 4.98 -10.59
N MET A 102 5.06 4.03 -9.77
CA MET A 102 5.73 4.24 -8.48
C MET A 102 7.20 3.85 -8.58
N LYS A 103 8.10 4.69 -8.08
CA LYS A 103 9.54 4.39 -8.05
C LYS A 103 9.95 3.84 -6.69
N ALA A 104 10.53 2.65 -6.69
CA ALA A 104 11.10 1.99 -5.53
C ALA A 104 12.63 1.93 -5.65
N LYS A 105 13.35 2.39 -4.61
CA LYS A 105 14.81 2.28 -4.51
C LYS A 105 15.18 1.30 -3.41
N LEU A 106 15.94 0.27 -3.78
CA LEU A 106 16.30 -0.85 -2.94
C LEU A 106 17.69 -0.59 -2.37
N SER A 107 17.89 -0.96 -1.10
CA SER A 107 19.23 -1.12 -0.53
C SER A 107 19.51 -2.61 -0.44
N VAL A 108 20.55 -3.07 -1.14
CA VAL A 108 20.87 -4.49 -1.28
C VAL A 108 22.22 -4.78 -0.66
N GLU A 109 22.28 -5.82 0.17
CA GLU A 109 23.48 -6.31 0.82
C GLU A 109 23.51 -7.84 0.68
N ASN A 110 24.59 -8.40 0.12
CA ASN A 110 24.75 -9.85 -0.11
C ASN A 110 23.54 -10.48 -0.83
N ASP A 111 23.10 -9.86 -1.93
CA ASP A 111 21.92 -10.27 -2.73
C ASP A 111 20.56 -10.25 -2.01
N MET A 112 20.51 -9.74 -0.78
CA MET A 112 19.28 -9.57 -0.01
C MET A 112 18.91 -8.09 0.11
N VAL A 113 17.61 -7.79 0.03
CA VAL A 113 17.12 -6.41 0.16
C VAL A 113 16.94 -6.10 1.65
N SER A 114 17.70 -5.14 2.18
CA SER A 114 17.64 -4.72 3.59
C SER A 114 16.55 -3.67 3.81
N THR A 115 16.43 -2.69 2.92
CA THR A 115 15.40 -1.64 2.98
C THR A 115 14.88 -1.25 1.60
N VAL A 116 13.67 -0.72 1.56
CA VAL A 116 13.04 -0.20 0.33
C VAL A 116 12.52 1.21 0.60
N ARG A 117 12.99 2.17 -0.19
CA ARG A 117 12.51 3.56 -0.19
C ARG A 117 11.51 3.75 -1.33
N ILE A 118 10.32 4.23 -1.01
CA ILE A 118 9.26 4.49 -1.98
C ILE A 118 9.05 6.00 -2.10
N SER A 119 8.96 6.49 -3.33
CA SER A 119 8.58 7.89 -3.59
C SER A 119 7.06 8.04 -3.48
N MET A 120 6.54 8.48 -2.32
CA MET A 120 5.10 8.59 -2.05
C MET A 120 4.41 9.81 -2.67
N GLY A 121 5.13 10.62 -3.46
CA GLY A 121 4.62 11.87 -4.02
C GLY A 121 4.58 13.01 -2.99
N LYS A 122 3.78 14.04 -3.29
CA LYS A 122 3.62 15.22 -2.43
C LYS A 122 2.25 15.17 -1.74
N PRO A 123 2.14 15.61 -0.48
CA PRO A 123 0.85 15.75 0.17
C PRO A 123 0.01 16.81 -0.52
N SER A 124 -1.27 16.53 -0.70
CA SER A 124 -2.24 17.53 -1.14
C SER A 124 -3.05 18.04 0.05
N TYR A 125 -3.18 19.37 0.08
CA TYR A 125 -4.06 20.10 0.98
C TYR A 125 -5.23 20.71 0.20
N ASP A 126 -5.56 20.18 -0.98
CA ASP A 126 -6.73 20.64 -1.72
C ASP A 126 -7.99 20.02 -1.11
N LYS A 127 -8.85 20.88 -0.55
CA LYS A 127 -10.13 20.47 0.05
C LYS A 127 -11.02 19.72 -0.93
N LYS A 128 -10.93 20.01 -2.24
CA LYS A 128 -11.76 19.35 -3.26
C LYS A 128 -11.39 17.89 -3.48
N LEU A 129 -10.17 17.51 -3.13
CA LEU A 129 -9.65 16.14 -3.28
C LEU A 129 -9.83 15.30 -2.01
N ILE A 130 -10.18 15.94 -0.89
CA ILE A 130 -10.42 15.29 0.39
C ILE A 130 -11.94 15.17 0.54
N PRO A 131 -12.51 13.97 0.75
CA PRO A 131 -13.94 13.79 0.97
C PRO A 131 -14.34 14.32 2.36
N PHE A 132 -14.33 15.65 2.52
CA PHE A 132 -14.60 16.35 3.77
C PHE A 132 -15.78 17.29 3.59
N ASN A 133 -16.80 17.11 4.43
CA ASN A 133 -17.98 17.98 4.48
C ASN A 133 -17.71 19.15 5.44
N GLY A 134 -17.18 20.26 4.94
CA GLY A 134 -17.06 21.50 5.72
C GLY A 134 -16.34 22.63 4.99
N GLU A 135 -16.67 23.87 5.34
CA GLU A 135 -16.01 25.08 4.80
C GLU A 135 -14.63 25.37 5.44
N LEU A 136 -14.31 24.67 6.52
CA LEU A 136 -13.16 24.95 7.40
C LEU A 136 -11.81 24.83 6.67
N ASN A 137 -10.83 25.63 7.11
CA ASN A 137 -9.42 25.43 6.77
C ASN A 137 -9.04 23.97 7.00
N ASN A 138 -8.21 23.38 6.14
CA ASN A 138 -7.76 21.99 6.29
C ASN A 138 -6.37 21.87 6.94
N LYS A 139 -5.82 23.00 7.37
CA LYS A 139 -4.64 23.10 8.21
C LYS A 139 -5.02 23.77 9.52
N ALA A 140 -4.61 23.17 10.64
CA ALA A 140 -4.77 23.74 11.98
C ALA A 140 -6.19 24.27 12.26
N TYR A 141 -7.21 23.44 12.05
CA TYR A 141 -8.59 23.83 12.33
C TYR A 141 -9.12 23.16 13.60
N SER A 142 -9.98 23.88 14.30
CA SER A 142 -10.61 23.39 15.52
C SER A 142 -11.84 22.54 15.17
N LEU A 143 -11.86 21.32 15.67
CA LEU A 143 -13.00 20.40 15.61
C LEU A 143 -13.52 20.15 17.03
N ASP A 144 -14.83 20.32 17.24
CA ASP A 144 -15.49 19.95 18.49
C ASP A 144 -15.99 18.50 18.38
N ILE A 145 -15.52 17.64 19.28
CA ILE A 145 -15.99 16.26 19.41
C ILE A 145 -16.39 16.06 20.86
N GLY A 146 -17.70 15.96 21.11
CA GLY A 146 -18.23 15.71 22.46
C GLY A 146 -17.96 16.84 23.45
N GLY A 147 -17.91 18.10 23.00
CA GLY A 147 -17.65 19.27 23.84
C GLY A 147 -16.17 19.55 24.09
N LYS A 148 -15.27 18.75 23.51
CA LYS A 148 -13.81 18.96 23.56
C LYS A 148 -13.33 19.45 22.21
N LYS A 149 -12.56 20.54 22.24
CA LYS A 149 -11.93 21.11 21.05
C LYS A 149 -10.60 20.43 20.77
N TYR A 150 -10.41 20.08 19.51
CA TYR A 150 -9.22 19.45 18.99
C TYR A 150 -8.66 20.28 17.84
N GLU A 151 -7.36 20.49 17.81
CA GLU A 151 -6.69 21.09 16.66
C GLU A 151 -6.20 19.98 15.72
N ILE A 152 -6.70 19.98 14.49
CA ILE A 152 -6.42 18.95 13.51
C ILE A 152 -5.93 19.52 12.18
N THR A 153 -5.21 18.70 11.43
CA THR A 153 -4.79 18.98 10.06
C THR A 153 -5.14 17.80 9.18
N THR A 154 -5.78 18.05 8.05
CA THR A 154 -6.23 17.01 7.13
C THR A 154 -5.55 17.17 5.78
N LEU A 155 -4.96 16.08 5.29
CA LEU A 155 -4.24 16.05 4.02
C LEU A 155 -4.50 14.74 3.27
N LEU A 156 -4.17 14.74 1.98
CA LEU A 156 -4.26 13.56 1.12
C LEU A 156 -2.85 13.08 0.75
N MET A 157 -2.58 11.79 0.97
CA MET A 157 -1.40 11.07 0.47
C MET A 157 -1.86 9.79 -0.25
N GLY A 158 -2.66 9.96 -1.30
CA GLY A 158 -3.41 8.86 -1.94
C GLY A 158 -4.73 8.56 -1.24
N VAL A 159 -4.68 8.34 0.09
CA VAL A 159 -5.88 8.27 0.94
C VAL A 159 -5.96 9.46 1.91
N PRO A 160 -7.16 9.81 2.42
CA PRO A 160 -7.31 10.90 3.38
C PRO A 160 -6.69 10.56 4.74
N HIS A 161 -5.94 11.50 5.31
CA HIS A 161 -5.38 11.42 6.65
C HIS A 161 -5.76 12.67 7.45
N THR A 162 -6.28 12.46 8.66
CA THR A 162 -6.52 13.53 9.65
C THR A 162 -5.52 13.35 10.80
N VAL A 163 -4.66 14.33 11.00
CA VAL A 163 -3.59 14.33 12.01
C VAL A 163 -4.01 15.20 13.18
N LEU A 164 -3.88 14.64 14.38
CA LEU A 164 -4.06 15.32 15.64
C LEU A 164 -2.76 15.22 16.44
N PHE A 165 -2.24 16.34 16.91
CA PHE A 165 -1.14 16.33 17.87
C PHE A 165 -1.74 16.22 19.28
N SER A 166 -1.39 15.13 19.96
CA SER A 166 -1.67 14.95 21.38
C SER A 166 -0.34 15.04 22.15
N GLY A 167 -0.42 15.10 23.48
CA GLY A 167 0.76 15.02 24.34
C GLY A 167 1.37 13.62 24.28
N GLU A 168 1.51 12.95 25.42
CA GLU A 168 2.00 11.58 25.45
C GLU A 168 0.99 10.64 24.76
N ILE A 169 1.49 9.88 23.77
CA ILE A 169 0.81 8.70 23.25
C ILE A 169 1.29 7.56 24.16
N SER A 170 0.39 7.02 24.99
CA SER A 170 0.72 5.86 25.81
C SER A 170 0.79 4.61 24.91
N ASP A 171 1.76 3.75 25.21
CA ASP A 171 1.91 2.42 24.61
C ASP A 171 0.77 1.46 25.03
#